data_AF-A0A7Y5RWV9-F1
#
_entry.id   AF-A0A7Y5RWV9-F1
#
_cell.length_a   1.000
_cell.length_b   1.000
_cell.length_c   1.000
_cell.angle_alpha   90.00
_cell.angle_beta   90.00
_cell.angle_gamma   90.00
#
_symmetry.space_group_name_H-M   'P 1'
#
loop_
_entity.id
_entity.type
_entity.pdbx_description
1 polymer ?
#
loop_
_entity_poly.entity_id
_entity_poly.type
_entity_poly.pdbx_seq_one_letter_code
_entity_poly.pdbx_strand_id
1 'polypeptide(L)'
;MDRAIIRGHTAEYEEAMRADSTNPGRAYLLWRARRDGISADEAAKRDAAIDAARNPFDARRDRQAVSRGAVIYAAHCARCHGVNADGRGPDVLPEFPCKDFHSLGQRLAVTLHGGAPRAWFQRISDGSGAVVNYPDGPSTAMPAFGSTLSREQIWLAVTYLQSLDCCVKPQTE
;
A
#
# COMPACT_ATOMS: atom_id res chain seq x y z
N MET A 1 6.51 -19.74 6.40
CA MET A 1 5.56 -19.28 5.39
C MET A 1 6.03 -17.96 4.83
N ASP A 2 6.79 -18.06 3.74
CA ASP A 2 6.93 -17.00 2.76
C ASP A 2 5.61 -16.25 2.63
N ARG A 3 5.59 -14.94 2.88
CA ARG A 3 4.43 -14.12 2.52
C ARG A 3 4.49 -13.81 1.04
N ALA A 4 4.67 -14.88 0.27
CA ALA A 4 4.71 -14.84 -1.17
C ALA A 4 3.38 -14.26 -1.63
N ILE A 5 3.50 -13.24 -2.48
CA ILE A 5 2.37 -12.76 -3.26
C ILE A 5 1.68 -13.99 -3.86
N ILE A 6 0.38 -14.13 -3.57
CA ILE A 6 -0.44 -15.22 -4.10
C ILE A 6 -0.29 -15.21 -5.62
N ARG A 7 0.02 -16.39 -6.17
CA ARG A 7 0.29 -16.57 -7.60
C ARG A 7 -0.81 -15.92 -8.44
N GLY A 8 -0.41 -15.07 -9.38
CA GLY A 8 -1.31 -14.37 -10.29
C GLY A 8 -1.61 -12.93 -9.90
N HIS A 9 -1.55 -12.54 -8.62
CA HIS A 9 -1.89 -11.18 -8.20
C HIS A 9 -0.98 -10.10 -8.80
N THR A 10 0.31 -10.40 -8.99
CA THR A 10 1.22 -9.50 -9.72
C THR A 10 0.75 -9.29 -11.15
N ALA A 11 0.45 -10.38 -11.88
CA ALA A 11 0.01 -10.32 -13.27
C ALA A 11 -1.36 -9.62 -13.42
N GLU A 12 -2.29 -9.85 -12.49
CA GLU A 12 -3.58 -9.15 -12.45
C GLU A 12 -3.40 -7.64 -12.27
N TYR A 13 -2.50 -7.24 -11.37
CA TYR A 13 -2.20 -5.84 -11.12
C TYR A 13 -1.54 -5.19 -12.33
N GLU A 14 -0.53 -5.85 -12.92
CA GLU A 14 0.12 -5.39 -14.16
C GLU A 14 -0.89 -5.27 -15.31
N GLU A 15 -1.79 -6.24 -15.46
CA GLU A 15 -2.86 -6.17 -16.43
C GLU A 15 -3.79 -4.98 -16.18
N ALA A 16 -4.16 -4.72 -14.93
CA ALA A 16 -4.94 -3.55 -14.57
C ALA A 16 -4.22 -2.26 -15.00
N MET A 17 -2.93 -2.14 -14.70
CA MET A 17 -2.13 -0.95 -15.03
C MET A 17 -2.00 -0.70 -16.53
N ARG A 18 -2.13 -1.73 -17.39
CA ARG A 18 -2.14 -1.55 -18.85
C ARG A 18 -3.33 -0.74 -19.37
N ALA A 19 -4.42 -0.68 -18.62
CA ALA A 19 -5.61 0.07 -19.03
C ALA A 19 -5.44 1.60 -18.92
N ASP A 20 -4.63 2.05 -17.95
CA ASP A 20 -4.28 3.46 -17.76
C ASP A 20 -3.01 3.55 -16.90
N SER A 21 -1.85 3.63 -17.55
CA SER A 21 -0.56 3.71 -16.84
C SER A 21 -0.33 5.07 -16.19
N THR A 22 -1.14 6.09 -16.52
CA THR A 22 -1.00 7.46 -16.00
C THR A 22 -1.83 7.68 -14.74
N ASN A 23 -2.87 6.88 -14.52
CA ASN A 23 -3.69 6.89 -13.31
C ASN A 23 -3.92 5.47 -12.78
N PRO A 24 -3.00 4.93 -11.96
CA PRO A 24 -3.11 3.60 -11.36
C PRO A 24 -4.43 3.37 -10.61
N GLY A 25 -4.96 4.38 -9.93
CA GLY A 25 -6.25 4.36 -9.23
C GLY A 25 -7.41 4.06 -10.16
N ARG A 26 -7.51 4.84 -11.24
CA ARG A 26 -8.52 4.64 -12.28
C ARG A 26 -8.36 3.28 -12.95
N ALA A 27 -7.13 2.89 -13.29
CA ALA A 27 -6.81 1.61 -13.90
C ALA A 27 -7.27 0.43 -13.03
N TYR A 28 -6.99 0.50 -11.73
CA TYR A 28 -7.42 -0.48 -10.74
C TYR A 28 -8.95 -0.57 -10.67
N LEU A 29 -9.65 0.56 -10.61
CA LEU A 29 -11.12 0.58 -10.55
C LEU A 29 -11.76 0.02 -11.82
N LEU A 30 -11.18 0.26 -13.00
CA LEU A 30 -11.63 -0.34 -14.25
C LEU A 30 -11.45 -1.86 -14.26
N TRP A 31 -10.33 -2.35 -13.72
CA TRP A 31 -10.11 -3.78 -13.55
C TRP A 31 -11.10 -4.39 -12.55
N ARG A 32 -11.33 -3.75 -11.40
CA ARG A 32 -12.34 -4.16 -10.42
C ARG A 32 -13.73 -4.23 -11.02
N ALA A 33 -14.11 -3.23 -11.81
CA ALA A 33 -15.40 -3.17 -12.48
C ALA A 33 -15.61 -4.40 -13.39
N ARG A 34 -14.61 -4.74 -14.22
CA ARG A 34 -14.66 -5.93 -15.08
C ARG A 34 -14.75 -7.23 -14.28
N ARG A 35 -13.92 -7.36 -13.23
CA ARG A 35 -13.86 -8.57 -12.41
C ARG A 35 -15.14 -8.80 -11.62
N ASP A 36 -15.72 -7.74 -11.07
CA ASP A 36 -16.89 -7.80 -10.20
C ASP A 36 -18.22 -7.69 -11.01
N GLY A 37 -18.15 -7.54 -12.34
CA GLY A 37 -19.31 -7.47 -13.23
C GLY A 37 -20.16 -6.20 -13.06
N ILE A 38 -19.53 -5.08 -12.68
CA ILE A 38 -20.19 -3.79 -12.41
C ILE A 38 -19.67 -2.69 -13.35
N SER A 39 -20.34 -1.55 -13.39
CA SER A 39 -19.86 -0.40 -14.16
C SER A 39 -18.64 0.26 -13.51
N ALA A 40 -17.85 0.98 -14.30
CA ALA A 40 -16.73 1.78 -13.79
C ALA A 40 -17.20 2.84 -12.78
N ASP A 41 -18.35 3.46 -13.03
CA ASP A 41 -18.95 4.44 -12.12
C ASP A 41 -19.37 3.81 -10.78
N GLU A 42 -19.92 2.60 -10.81
CA GLU A 42 -20.27 1.86 -9.59
C GLU A 42 -19.01 1.48 -8.81
N ALA A 43 -17.95 1.01 -9.48
CA ALA A 43 -16.66 0.75 -8.83
C ALA A 43 -16.08 2.02 -8.18
N ALA A 44 -16.12 3.16 -8.87
CA ALA A 44 -15.66 4.44 -8.34
C ALA A 44 -16.50 4.92 -7.15
N LYS A 45 -17.83 4.77 -7.20
CA LYS A 45 -18.73 5.07 -6.07
C LYS A 45 -18.41 4.21 -4.85
N ARG A 46 -18.18 2.91 -5.05
CA ARG A 46 -17.79 1.99 -3.96
C ARG A 46 -16.47 2.39 -3.34
N ASP A 47 -15.46 2.71 -4.15
CA ASP A 47 -14.16 3.17 -3.65
C ASP A 47 -14.28 4.47 -2.86
N ALA A 48 -15.03 5.45 -3.39
CA ALA A 48 -15.28 6.72 -2.70
C ALA A 48 -16.02 6.54 -1.36
N ALA A 49 -16.86 5.51 -1.24
CA ALA A 49 -17.56 5.16 0.00
C ALA A 49 -16.67 4.45 1.03
N ILE A 50 -15.45 4.03 0.68
CA ILE A 50 -14.51 3.45 1.64
C ILE A 50 -14.08 4.52 2.64
N ASP A 51 -14.28 4.23 3.92
CA ASP A 51 -13.92 5.09 5.04
C ASP A 51 -12.40 5.33 5.08
N ALA A 52 -11.98 6.60 5.10
CA ALA A 52 -10.57 6.99 5.22
C ALA A 52 -10.04 6.83 6.67
N ALA A 53 -10.90 6.58 7.64
CA ALA A 53 -10.55 6.41 9.05
C ALA A 53 -10.46 4.94 9.48
N ARG A 54 -11.08 4.00 8.76
CA ARG A 54 -11.16 2.59 9.15
C ARG A 54 -10.73 1.67 8.02
N ASN A 55 -9.73 0.83 8.29
CA ASN A 55 -9.31 -0.21 7.36
C ASN A 55 -10.44 -1.24 7.19
N PRO A 56 -10.96 -1.48 5.97
CA PRO A 56 -11.97 -2.50 5.72
C PRO A 56 -11.41 -3.93 5.70
N PHE A 57 -10.08 -4.11 5.70
CA PHE A 57 -9.41 -5.40 5.63
C PHE A 57 -8.78 -5.80 6.97
N ASP A 58 -8.64 -7.11 7.18
CA ASP A 58 -7.98 -7.69 8.35
C ASP A 58 -6.63 -8.30 7.95
N ALA A 59 -5.52 -7.67 8.36
CA ALA A 59 -4.17 -8.10 8.03
C ALA A 59 -3.77 -9.49 8.55
N ARG A 60 -4.53 -10.05 9.51
CA ARG A 60 -4.26 -11.39 10.08
C ARG A 60 -5.12 -12.48 9.44
N ARG A 61 -6.28 -12.11 8.89
CA ARG A 61 -7.29 -13.07 8.38
C ARG A 61 -7.49 -13.01 6.88
N ASP A 62 -7.26 -11.86 6.26
CA ASP A 62 -7.46 -11.64 4.84
C ASP A 62 -6.13 -11.75 4.06
N ARG A 63 -5.73 -13.00 3.77
CA ARG A 63 -4.51 -13.26 2.96
C ARG A 63 -4.60 -12.68 1.55
N GLN A 64 -5.80 -12.51 1.00
CA GLN A 64 -6.01 -11.96 -0.32
C GLN A 64 -5.71 -10.46 -0.33
N ALA A 65 -6.22 -9.72 0.67
CA ALA A 65 -5.91 -8.31 0.88
C ALA A 65 -4.43 -8.08 1.16
N VAL A 66 -3.81 -8.87 2.05
CA VAL A 66 -2.37 -8.79 2.33
C VAL A 66 -1.55 -9.00 1.05
N SER A 67 -1.90 -9.99 0.24
CA SER A 67 -1.18 -10.26 -0.99
C SER A 67 -1.34 -9.16 -2.05
N ARG A 68 -2.55 -8.60 -2.24
CA ARG A 68 -2.75 -7.48 -3.17
C ARG A 68 -2.03 -6.22 -2.66
N GLY A 69 -2.06 -6.01 -1.35
CA GLY A 69 -1.30 -4.96 -0.68
C GLY A 69 0.21 -5.07 -0.90
N ALA A 70 0.77 -6.29 -0.86
CA ALA A 70 2.18 -6.52 -1.14
C ALA A 70 2.56 -6.13 -2.57
N VAL A 71 1.70 -6.41 -3.56
CA VAL A 71 1.91 -6.00 -4.96
C VAL A 71 1.90 -4.48 -5.08
N ILE A 72 0.92 -3.81 -4.47
CA ILE A 72 0.80 -2.35 -4.48
C ILE A 72 2.03 -1.72 -3.79
N TYR A 73 2.44 -2.26 -2.63
CA TYR A 73 3.62 -1.80 -1.92
C TYR A 73 4.89 -1.92 -2.76
N ALA A 74 5.08 -3.06 -3.42
CA ALA A 74 6.24 -3.29 -4.29
C ALA A 74 6.27 -2.30 -5.47
N ALA A 75 5.11 -1.99 -6.06
CA ALA A 75 5.00 -1.08 -7.19
C ALA A 75 5.23 0.40 -6.82
N HIS A 76 4.76 0.85 -5.65
CA HIS A 76 4.69 2.28 -5.34
C HIS A 76 5.52 2.74 -4.16
N CYS A 77 5.88 1.85 -3.23
CA CYS A 77 6.44 2.22 -1.93
C CYS A 77 7.89 1.74 -1.75
N ALA A 78 8.24 0.60 -2.34
CA ALA A 78 9.50 -0.09 -2.08
C ALA A 78 10.77 0.68 -2.52
N ARG A 79 10.66 1.61 -3.47
CA ARG A 79 11.81 2.42 -3.93
C ARG A 79 12.40 3.29 -2.82
N CYS A 80 11.57 3.85 -1.93
CA CYS A 80 12.05 4.62 -0.78
C CYS A 80 12.04 3.77 0.51
N HIS A 81 11.01 2.95 0.71
CA HIS A 81 10.84 2.18 1.95
C HIS A 81 11.57 0.83 1.97
N GLY A 82 12.20 0.42 0.87
CA GLY A 82 12.89 -0.87 0.72
C GLY A 82 11.94 -2.03 0.39
N VAL A 83 12.42 -3.03 -0.35
CA VAL A 83 11.62 -4.23 -0.69
C VAL A 83 11.15 -4.99 0.56
N ASN A 84 11.91 -4.88 1.64
CA ASN A 84 11.62 -5.51 2.93
C ASN A 84 10.82 -4.60 3.88
N ALA A 85 10.46 -3.37 3.50
CA ALA A 85 9.85 -2.39 4.40
C ALA A 85 10.71 -2.02 5.64
N ASP A 86 12.03 -2.04 5.46
CA ASP A 86 13.03 -1.73 6.49
C ASP A 86 13.53 -0.27 6.41
N GLY A 87 12.97 0.54 5.51
CA GLY A 87 13.34 1.94 5.31
C GLY A 87 14.64 2.14 4.52
N ARG A 88 15.17 1.08 3.87
CA ARG A 88 16.45 1.10 3.16
C ARG A 88 16.27 1.00 1.64
N GLY A 89 15.31 1.75 1.09
CA GLY A 89 15.11 1.83 -0.36
C GLY A 89 16.21 2.66 -1.04
N PRO A 90 16.51 2.40 -2.32
CA PRO A 90 17.51 3.15 -3.08
C PRO A 90 17.22 4.65 -3.22
N ASP A 91 15.95 5.05 -3.11
CA ASP A 91 15.51 6.45 -3.28
C ASP A 91 15.20 7.12 -1.92
N VAL A 92 15.63 6.53 -0.80
CA VAL A 92 15.47 7.19 0.51
C VAL A 92 16.29 8.47 0.54
N LEU A 93 15.67 9.56 0.98
CA LEU A 93 16.36 10.83 1.18
C LEU A 93 17.03 10.82 2.56
N PRO A 94 18.35 11.07 2.67
CA PRO A 94 19.05 11.06 3.96
C PRO A 94 18.45 12.03 4.99
N GLU A 95 17.95 13.18 4.55
CA GLU A 95 17.33 14.20 5.40
C GLU A 95 15.91 13.80 5.84
N PHE A 96 15.28 12.85 5.15
CA PHE A 96 13.93 12.36 5.39
C PHE A 96 13.89 10.83 5.44
N PRO A 97 14.48 10.21 6.47
CA PRO A 97 14.59 8.77 6.54
C PRO A 97 13.22 8.08 6.61
N CYS A 98 13.07 7.02 5.82
CA CYS A 98 11.91 6.16 5.87
C CYS A 98 11.85 5.36 7.19
N LYS A 99 10.64 4.97 7.60
CA LYS A 99 10.44 4.13 8.79
C LYS A 99 10.84 2.69 8.49
N ASP A 100 11.51 2.06 9.45
CA ASP A 100 11.62 0.61 9.55
C ASP A 100 10.34 0.04 10.19
N PHE A 101 9.52 -0.62 9.38
CA PHE A 101 8.26 -1.22 9.82
C PHE A 101 8.47 -2.50 10.65
N HIS A 102 9.69 -3.04 10.74
CA HIS A 102 10.06 -4.14 11.63
C HIS A 102 10.58 -3.67 12.99
N SER A 103 10.79 -2.37 13.17
CA SER A 103 11.23 -1.83 14.46
C SER A 103 10.22 -2.16 15.56
N LEU A 104 10.69 -2.44 16.77
CA LEU A 104 9.84 -2.82 17.91
C LEU A 104 8.72 -1.79 18.16
N GLY A 105 9.03 -0.50 18.01
CA GLY A 105 8.04 0.57 18.17
C GLY A 105 6.92 0.52 17.13
N GLN A 106 7.24 0.26 15.85
CA GLN A 106 6.21 0.10 14.82
C GLN A 106 5.39 -1.16 15.04
N ARG A 107 6.05 -2.27 15.39
CA ARG A 107 5.35 -3.53 15.70
C ARG A 107 4.45 -3.42 16.92
N LEU A 108 4.87 -2.68 17.95
CA LEU A 108 4.02 -2.45 19.11
C LEU A 108 2.78 -1.61 18.73
N ALA A 109 2.96 -0.57 17.91
CA ALA A 109 1.85 0.25 17.43
C ALA A 109 0.86 -0.55 16.58
N VAL A 110 1.36 -1.41 15.68
CA VAL A 110 0.56 -2.33 14.85
C VAL A 110 -0.19 -3.35 15.71
N THR A 111 0.48 -3.96 16.68
CA THR A 111 -0.15 -4.97 17.54
C THR A 111 -1.19 -4.39 18.50
N LEU A 112 -0.93 -3.24 19.14
CA LEU A 112 -1.84 -2.68 20.16
C LEU A 112 -3.06 -1.95 19.57
N HIS A 113 -2.92 -1.35 18.38
CA HIS A 113 -3.96 -0.48 17.82
C HIS A 113 -4.34 -0.84 16.38
N GLY A 114 -3.92 -2.02 15.90
CA GLY A 114 -3.90 -2.31 14.48
C GLY A 114 -2.91 -1.43 13.72
N GLY A 115 -2.13 -0.57 14.39
CA GLY A 115 -1.22 0.41 13.79
C GLY A 115 -2.03 1.56 13.26
N ALA A 116 -2.03 2.69 13.96
CA ALA A 116 -2.93 3.83 13.78
C ALA A 116 -3.47 3.97 12.32
N PRO A 117 -4.53 3.22 11.94
CA PRO A 117 -4.72 2.85 10.53
C PRO A 117 -5.06 4.09 9.71
N ARG A 118 -5.87 4.95 10.32
CA ARG A 118 -6.18 6.30 9.87
C ARG A 118 -4.92 7.14 9.61
N ALA A 119 -3.97 7.17 10.54
CA ALA A 119 -2.79 8.03 10.42
C ALA A 119 -1.86 7.57 9.28
N TRP A 120 -1.80 6.26 9.02
CA TRP A 120 -1.06 5.72 7.88
C TRP A 120 -1.78 5.99 6.57
N PHE A 121 -3.09 5.77 6.51
CA PHE A 121 -3.91 6.12 5.35
C PHE A 121 -3.77 7.60 4.99
N GLN A 122 -3.94 8.51 5.96
CA GLN A 122 -3.81 9.95 5.76
C GLN A 122 -2.41 10.33 5.27
N ARG A 123 -1.35 9.76 5.86
CA ARG A 123 0.02 10.03 5.42
C ARG A 123 0.29 9.55 3.99
N ILE A 124 -0.29 8.43 3.56
CA ILE A 124 -0.16 7.93 2.18
C ILE A 124 -1.01 8.79 1.23
N SER A 125 -2.24 9.12 1.61
CA SER A 125 -3.16 9.94 0.83
C SER A 125 -2.60 11.33 0.58
N ASP A 126 -2.19 12.01 1.64
CA ASP A 126 -1.90 13.45 1.64
C ASP A 126 -0.40 13.73 1.49
N GLY A 127 0.45 12.70 1.59
CA GLY A 127 1.90 12.84 1.68
C GLY A 127 2.35 13.31 3.07
N SER A 128 3.65 13.39 3.29
CA SER A 128 4.22 14.00 4.50
C SER A 128 5.66 14.46 4.34
N GLY A 129 6.11 15.35 5.23
CA GLY A 129 7.46 15.91 5.21
C GLY A 129 7.55 17.24 4.46
N ALA A 130 8.77 17.79 4.36
CA ALA A 130 9.01 19.04 3.65
C ALA A 130 8.87 18.85 2.13
N VAL A 131 8.67 19.96 1.41
CA VAL A 131 8.72 19.93 -0.06
C VAL A 131 10.16 19.77 -0.53
N VAL A 132 10.39 18.81 -1.43
CA VAL A 132 11.66 18.48 -2.06
C VAL A 132 11.49 18.42 -3.58
N ASN A 133 12.57 18.57 -4.32
CA ASN A 133 12.55 18.52 -5.78
C ASN A 133 12.88 17.10 -6.27
N TYR A 134 11.86 16.37 -6.74
CA TYR A 134 12.06 15.09 -7.43
C TYR A 134 12.27 15.33 -8.94
N PRO A 135 12.79 14.33 -9.69
CA PRO A 135 12.93 14.42 -11.14
C PRO A 135 11.62 14.79 -11.86
N ASP A 136 10.48 14.33 -11.34
CA ASP A 136 9.15 14.57 -11.91
C ASP A 136 8.49 15.86 -11.41
N GLY A 137 9.20 16.63 -10.57
CA GLY A 137 8.75 17.92 -10.03
C GLY A 137 8.75 18.00 -8.49
N PRO A 138 8.42 19.17 -7.93
CA PRO A 138 8.36 19.35 -6.49
C PRO A 138 7.24 18.53 -5.84
N SER A 139 7.53 17.83 -4.74
CA SER A 139 6.55 17.08 -3.94
C SER A 139 6.98 17.02 -2.47
N THR A 140 6.12 16.57 -1.57
CA THR A 140 6.53 16.28 -0.19
C THR A 140 7.54 15.14 -0.15
N ALA A 141 8.43 15.14 0.85
CA ALA A 141 9.46 14.13 1.01
C ALA A 141 8.92 12.69 1.01
N MET A 142 7.72 12.47 1.55
CA MET A 142 6.88 11.34 1.21
C MET A 142 5.75 11.86 0.30
N PRO A 143 5.72 11.52 -1.01
CA PRO A 143 4.72 12.00 -1.94
C PRO A 143 3.29 11.63 -1.53
N ALA A 144 2.33 12.47 -1.94
CA ALA A 144 0.91 12.19 -1.81
C ALA A 144 0.45 11.20 -2.89
N PHE A 145 -0.29 10.16 -2.49
CA PHE A 145 -0.83 9.15 -3.41
C PHE A 145 -2.35 9.22 -3.57
N GLY A 146 -3.05 10.10 -2.84
CA GLY A 146 -4.53 10.16 -2.84
C GLY A 146 -5.17 10.55 -4.17
N SER A 147 -4.40 11.12 -5.09
CA SER A 147 -4.82 11.40 -6.48
C SER A 147 -4.35 10.33 -7.49
N THR A 148 -3.42 9.46 -7.09
CA THR A 148 -2.77 8.45 -7.95
C THR A 148 -3.30 7.05 -7.69
N LEU A 149 -3.64 6.73 -6.44
CA LEU A 149 -4.15 5.44 -5.98
C LEU A 149 -5.59 5.58 -5.50
N SER A 150 -6.38 4.54 -5.70
CA SER A 150 -7.74 4.45 -5.13
C SER A 150 -7.68 4.25 -3.61
N ARG A 151 -8.77 4.55 -2.90
CA ARG A 151 -8.84 4.34 -1.44
C ARG A 151 -8.62 2.88 -1.07
N GLU A 152 -9.19 1.97 -1.86
CA GLU A 152 -8.98 0.54 -1.70
C GLU A 152 -7.49 0.18 -1.80
N GLN A 153 -6.77 0.72 -2.80
CA GLN A 153 -5.34 0.45 -2.96
C GLN A 153 -4.50 0.95 -1.78
N ILE A 154 -4.80 2.14 -1.25
CA ILE A 154 -4.11 2.67 -0.07
C ILE A 154 -4.37 1.76 1.14
N TRP A 155 -5.61 1.32 1.37
CA TRP A 155 -5.91 0.39 2.45
C TRP A 155 -5.27 -0.97 2.28
N LEU A 156 -5.18 -1.49 1.05
CA LEU A 156 -4.46 -2.74 0.77
C LEU A 156 -2.98 -2.59 1.13
N ALA A 157 -2.31 -1.50 0.76
CA ALA A 157 -0.93 -1.23 1.14
C ALA A 157 -0.76 -1.15 2.68
N VAL A 158 -1.65 -0.45 3.37
CA VAL A 158 -1.70 -0.41 4.85
C VAL A 158 -1.87 -1.81 5.43
N THR A 159 -2.76 -2.62 4.86
CA THR A 159 -3.02 -4.00 5.29
C THR A 159 -1.78 -4.89 5.16
N TYR A 160 -1.01 -4.72 4.07
CA TYR A 160 0.27 -5.39 3.92
C TYR A 160 1.27 -4.97 5.01
N LEU A 161 1.42 -3.67 5.26
CA LEU A 161 2.30 -3.16 6.32
C LEU A 161 1.90 -3.66 7.71
N GLN A 162 0.59 -3.66 8.02
CA GLN A 162 0.05 -4.22 9.27
C GLN A 162 0.31 -5.72 9.40
N SER A 163 0.41 -6.44 8.27
CA SER A 163 0.71 -7.86 8.32
C SER A 163 2.12 -8.11 8.85
N LEU A 164 3.10 -7.21 8.65
CA LEU A 164 4.54 -7.38 8.95
C LEU A 164 4.81 -7.90 10.36
N ASP A 165 4.00 -7.50 11.34
CA ASP A 165 4.00 -7.97 12.72
C ASP A 165 3.76 -9.46 12.95
N CYS A 166 3.14 -10.17 12.00
CA CYS A 166 2.81 -11.58 12.16
C CYS A 166 4.09 -12.43 12.03
N CYS A 167 4.91 -12.49 13.08
CA CYS A 167 6.10 -13.33 13.17
C CYS A 167 5.82 -14.73 12.60
N VAL A 168 6.43 -15.05 11.46
CA VAL A 168 6.59 -16.41 10.98
C VAL A 168 7.86 -16.93 11.63
N LYS A 169 7.74 -17.90 12.55
CA LYS A 169 8.90 -18.68 12.98
C LYS A 169 9.52 -19.35 11.73
N PRO A 170 10.84 -19.33 11.54
CA PRO A 170 11.48 -20.15 10.51
C PRO A 170 11.14 -21.62 10.79
N GLN A 171 10.79 -22.38 9.74
CA GLN A 171 10.75 -23.83 9.87
C GLN A 171 12.19 -24.30 9.95
N THR A 172 12.55 -24.87 11.10
CA THR A 172 13.73 -25.71 11.25
C THR A 172 13.48 -26.97 10.44
N GLU A 173 14.24 -27.16 9.37
CA GLU A 173 14.51 -28.50 8.82
C GLU A 173 15.54 -29.21 9.71
#